data_AF-A0A497EI41-F1
#
_entry.id   AF-A0A497EI41-F1
#
_cell.length_a   1.000
_cell.length_b   1.000
_cell.length_c   1.000
_cell.angle_alpha   90.00
_cell.angle_beta   90.00
_cell.angle_gamma   90.00
#
_symmetry.space_group_name_H-M   'P 1'
#
loop_
_entity.id
_entity.type
_entity.pdbx_description
1 polymer ?
#
loop_
_entity_poly.entity_id
_entity_poly.type
_entity_poly.pdbx_seq_one_letter_code
_entity_poly.pdbx_strand_id
1 'polypeptide(L)'
;MDVLSVFRLALADRRHGATDVERRLIRSLLECRTNWNGEVLLQGASLIEVNSSMANLMHLAANIKEFPEPDEIECRLVERLGVLDRLDELLAEGGFELVMAYSVVVTISRSSAVEAVLVGAFSSRGGQW
;
A
#
# COMPACT_ATOMS: atom_id res chain seq x y z
N MET A 1 19.63 -8.12 1.77
CA MET A 1 18.39 -8.45 2.50
C MET A 1 17.73 -9.61 1.75
N ASP A 2 17.32 -10.67 2.43
CA ASP A 2 16.62 -11.80 1.81
C ASP A 2 15.20 -11.39 1.38
N VAL A 3 14.76 -11.86 0.20
CA VAL A 3 13.44 -11.50 -0.37
C VAL A 3 12.31 -12.04 0.50
N LEU A 4 12.41 -13.27 1.02
CA LEU A 4 11.38 -13.82 1.91
C LEU A 4 11.33 -13.09 3.25
N SER A 5 12.47 -12.61 3.76
CA SER A 5 12.49 -11.72 4.92
C SER A 5 11.70 -10.42 4.68
N VAL A 6 11.72 -9.85 3.48
CA VAL A 6 10.92 -8.67 3.13
C VAL A 6 9.42 -8.95 3.26
N PHE A 7 8.93 -10.07 2.73
CA PHE A 7 7.53 -10.49 2.91
C PHE A 7 7.15 -10.72 4.38
N ARG A 8 8.02 -11.41 5.14
CA ARG A 8 7.78 -11.68 6.57
C ARG A 8 7.73 -10.39 7.40
N LEU A 9 8.57 -9.41 7.08
CA LEU A 9 8.56 -8.11 7.76
C LEU A 9 7.24 -7.37 7.52
N ALA A 10 6.71 -7.40 6.30
CA ALA A 10 5.41 -6.79 6.00
C ALA A 10 4.27 -7.47 6.79
N LEU A 11 4.26 -8.80 6.86
CA LEU A 11 3.26 -9.57 7.60
C LEU A 11 3.31 -9.34 9.13
N ALA A 12 4.50 -9.08 9.66
CA ALA A 12 4.70 -8.80 11.08
C ALA A 12 4.42 -7.34 11.47
N ASP A 13 4.20 -6.44 10.50
CA ASP A 13 4.00 -5.02 10.79
C ASP A 13 2.62 -4.79 11.41
N ARG A 14 2.63 -4.41 12.69
CA ARG A 14 1.43 -4.02 13.46
C ARG A 14 1.40 -2.53 13.79
N ARG A 15 2.40 -1.78 13.33
CA ARG A 15 2.59 -0.36 13.69
C ARG A 15 2.04 0.58 12.63
N HIS A 16 1.96 0.12 11.38
CA HIS A 16 1.57 0.94 10.24
C HIS A 16 0.23 0.50 9.64
N GLY A 17 -0.44 1.43 8.96
CA GLY A 17 -1.67 1.15 8.22
C GLY A 17 -1.41 0.32 6.97
N ALA A 18 -2.48 -0.23 6.39
CA ALA A 18 -2.39 -1.14 5.24
C ALA A 18 -1.59 -0.54 4.06
N THR A 19 -1.84 0.72 3.70
CA THR A 19 -1.14 1.44 2.63
C THR A 19 0.36 1.52 2.89
N ASP A 20 0.77 1.85 4.11
CA ASP A 20 2.18 2.01 4.46
C ASP A 20 2.92 0.67 4.45
N VAL A 21 2.27 -0.39 4.92
CA VAL A 21 2.81 -1.75 4.87
C VAL A 21 3.05 -2.18 3.43
N GLU A 22 2.08 -1.97 2.54
CA GLU A 22 2.23 -2.26 1.10
C GLU A 22 3.33 -1.41 0.47
N ARG A 23 3.34 -0.10 0.71
CA ARG A 23 4.36 0.80 0.15
C ARG A 23 5.77 0.38 0.55
N ARG A 24 5.97 0.04 1.84
CA ARG A 24 7.27 -0.42 2.36
C ARG A 24 7.66 -1.78 1.79
N LEU A 25 6.71 -2.71 1.70
CA LEU A 25 6.93 -4.00 1.06
C LEU A 25 7.43 -3.82 -0.38
N ILE A 26 6.71 -3.05 -1.19
CA ILE A 26 7.05 -2.81 -2.59
C ILE A 26 8.43 -2.14 -2.73
N ARG A 27 8.74 -1.12 -1.91
CA ARG A 27 10.05 -0.47 -1.94
C ARG A 27 11.19 -1.44 -1.60
N SER A 28 11.05 -2.21 -0.52
CA SER A 28 12.07 -3.19 -0.12
C SER A 28 12.26 -4.31 -1.15
N LEU A 29 11.18 -4.71 -1.81
CA LEU A 29 11.20 -5.66 -2.92
C LEU A 29 12.00 -5.10 -4.12
N LEU A 30 11.72 -3.86 -4.54
CA LEU A 30 12.44 -3.21 -5.63
C LEU A 30 13.92 -2.94 -5.29
N GLU A 31 14.26 -2.69 -4.02
CA GLU A 31 15.63 -2.56 -3.54
C GLU A 31 16.42 -3.87 -3.63
N CYS A 32 15.75 -5.03 -3.50
CA CYS A 32 16.38 -6.34 -3.59
C CYS A 32 16.12 -7.08 -4.91
N ARG A 33 15.62 -6.38 -5.95
CA ARG A 33 15.25 -6.96 -7.25
C ARG A 33 16.34 -7.77 -7.95
N THR A 34 17.61 -7.46 -7.71
CA THR A 34 18.72 -8.24 -8.28
C THR A 34 18.85 -9.63 -7.66
N ASN A 35 18.14 -9.91 -6.57
CA ASN A 35 18.26 -11.11 -5.75
C ASN A 35 16.98 -11.96 -5.75
N TRP A 36 15.97 -11.61 -6.54
CA TRP A 36 14.74 -12.39 -6.66
C TRP A 36 14.66 -13.17 -7.98
N ASN A 37 13.78 -14.17 -8.00
CA ASN A 37 13.32 -14.85 -9.19
C ASN A 37 11.83 -15.19 -8.99
N GLY A 38 11.18 -15.71 -10.03
CA GLY A 38 9.75 -16.04 -9.97
C GLY A 38 9.40 -17.00 -8.84
N GLU A 39 10.24 -18.01 -8.57
CA GLU A 39 10.00 -18.97 -7.50
C GLU A 39 9.96 -18.32 -6.11
N VAL A 40 10.95 -17.49 -5.79
CA VAL A 40 11.03 -16.79 -4.50
C VAL A 40 9.88 -15.81 -4.33
N LEU A 41 9.48 -15.14 -5.41
CA LEU A 41 8.31 -14.25 -5.43
C LEU A 41 7.01 -15.01 -5.18
N LEU A 42 6.81 -16.16 -5.82
CA LEU A 42 5.64 -17.03 -5.61
C LEU A 42 5.57 -17.58 -4.18
N GLN A 43 6.72 -17.93 -3.59
CA GLN A 43 6.80 -18.32 -2.18
C GLN A 43 6.39 -17.15 -1.27
N GLY A 44 6.89 -15.94 -1.54
CA GLY A 44 6.49 -14.72 -0.82
C GLY A 44 5.00 -14.41 -0.92
N ALA A 45 4.42 -14.50 -2.12
CA ALA A 45 2.98 -14.33 -2.34
C ALA A 45 2.16 -15.37 -1.57
N SER A 46 2.61 -16.64 -1.54
CA SER A 46 1.95 -17.70 -0.78
C SER A 46 2.01 -17.44 0.73
N LEU A 47 3.10 -16.86 1.25
CA LEU A 47 3.16 -16.42 2.65
C LEU A 47 2.12 -15.36 2.95
N ILE A 48 1.91 -14.40 2.05
CA ILE A 48 0.89 -13.36 2.21
C ILE A 48 -0.50 -13.98 2.30
N GLU A 49 -0.87 -14.85 1.36
CA GLU A 49 -2.21 -15.42 1.31
C GLU A 49 -2.64 -16.15 2.57
N VAL A 50 -1.69 -16.82 3.23
CA VAL A 50 -1.95 -17.60 4.43
C VAL A 50 -2.02 -16.73 5.68
N ASN A 51 -1.31 -15.60 5.72
CA ASN A 51 -1.03 -14.87 6.96
C ASN A 51 -1.56 -13.43 7.00
N SER A 52 -2.06 -12.89 5.89
CA SER A 52 -2.53 -11.52 5.80
C SER A 52 -4.05 -11.43 5.81
N SER A 53 -4.59 -10.47 6.55
CA SER A 53 -5.98 -10.01 6.42
C SER A 53 -6.09 -8.69 5.64
N MET A 54 -4.97 -8.12 5.20
CA MET A 54 -4.95 -6.85 4.47
C MET A 54 -5.22 -7.11 2.98
N ALA A 55 -6.37 -6.62 2.49
CA ALA A 55 -6.82 -6.85 1.12
C ALA A 55 -5.82 -6.38 0.05
N ASN A 56 -5.09 -5.29 0.31
CA ASN A 56 -4.08 -4.79 -0.60
C ASN A 56 -2.87 -5.73 -0.73
N LEU A 57 -2.41 -6.33 0.36
CA LEU A 57 -1.38 -7.36 0.31
C LEU A 57 -1.89 -8.62 -0.40
N MET A 58 -3.12 -9.05 -0.13
CA MET A 58 -3.74 -10.19 -0.82
C MET A 58 -3.81 -9.96 -2.34
N HIS A 59 -4.18 -8.73 -2.75
CA HIS A 59 -4.21 -8.36 -4.17
C HIS A 59 -2.80 -8.33 -4.79
N LEU A 60 -1.79 -7.86 -4.06
CA LEU A 60 -0.40 -7.92 -4.50
C LEU A 60 0.06 -9.37 -4.70
N ALA A 61 -0.27 -10.26 -3.77
CA ALA A 61 0.04 -11.68 -3.87
C ALA A 61 -0.62 -12.35 -5.09
N ALA A 62 -1.90 -12.03 -5.35
CA ALA A 62 -2.60 -12.50 -6.53
C ALA A 62 -1.92 -12.05 -7.83
N ASN A 63 -1.53 -10.77 -7.92
CA ASN A 63 -0.81 -10.24 -9.09
C ASN A 63 0.53 -10.96 -9.34
N ILE A 64 1.31 -11.21 -8.28
CA ILE A 64 2.58 -11.96 -8.40
C ILE A 64 2.35 -13.37 -8.97
N LYS A 65 1.25 -14.02 -8.60
CA LYS A 65 0.92 -15.37 -9.08
C LYS A 65 0.41 -15.40 -10.51
N GLU A 66 -0.37 -14.39 -10.89
CA GLU A 66 -0.91 -14.26 -12.24
C GLU A 66 0.21 -13.97 -13.26
N PHE A 67 1.20 -13.18 -12.85
CA PHE A 67 2.31 -12.73 -13.69
C PHE A 67 3.64 -13.16 -13.06
N PRO A 68 4.06 -14.44 -13.17
CA PRO A 68 5.21 -14.96 -12.42
C PRO A 68 6.58 -14.50 -12.98
N GLU A 69 6.60 -13.86 -14.14
CA GLU A 69 7.83 -13.39 -14.78
C GLU A 69 8.43 -12.19 -14.01
N PRO A 70 9.69 -12.26 -13.53
CA PRO A 70 10.27 -11.23 -12.66
C PRO A 70 10.23 -9.81 -13.24
N ASP A 71 10.51 -9.65 -14.53
CA ASP A 71 10.53 -8.34 -15.19
C ASP A 71 9.12 -7.72 -15.24
N GLU A 72 8.08 -8.56 -15.43
CA GLU A 72 6.69 -8.10 -15.42
C GLU A 72 6.26 -7.69 -14.00
N ILE A 73 6.66 -8.47 -12.98
CA ILE A 73 6.41 -8.13 -11.58
C ILE A 73 7.09 -6.81 -11.22
N GLU A 74 8.34 -6.61 -11.62
CA GLU A 74 9.06 -5.36 -11.38
C GLU A 74 8.30 -4.16 -11.97
N CYS A 75 7.89 -4.25 -13.25
CA CYS A 75 7.14 -3.19 -13.91
C CYS A 75 5.86 -2.83 -13.14
N ARG A 76 5.07 -3.83 -12.76
CA ARG A 76 3.81 -3.64 -12.01
C ARG A 76 4.04 -3.06 -10.62
N LEU A 77 5.11 -3.48 -9.95
CA LEU A 77 5.49 -2.94 -8.64
C LEU A 77 5.87 -1.46 -8.73
N VAL A 78 6.60 -1.06 -9.77
CA VAL A 78 6.95 0.34 -10.04
C VAL A 78 5.68 1.17 -10.31
N GLU A 79 4.79 0.69 -11.18
CA GLU A 79 3.52 1.35 -11.47
C GLU A 79 2.67 1.51 -10.21
N ARG A 80 2.53 0.43 -9.43
CA ARG A 80 1.77 0.44 -8.18
C ARG A 80 2.37 1.40 -7.17
N LEU A 81 3.70 1.45 -7.04
CA LEU A 81 4.37 2.39 -6.15
C LEU A 81 4.09 3.84 -6.55
N GLY A 82 4.10 4.15 -7.86
CA GLY A 82 3.73 5.47 -8.37
C GLY A 82 2.30 5.88 -8.00
N VAL A 83 1.35 4.94 -8.01
CA VAL A 83 -0.02 5.18 -7.51
C VAL A 83 -0.02 5.42 -6.00
N LEU A 84 0.70 4.61 -5.22
CA LEU A 84 0.77 4.73 -3.76
C LEU A 84 1.45 6.02 -3.27
N ASP A 85 2.37 6.57 -4.05
CA ASP A 85 3.03 7.84 -3.77
C ASP A 85 2.11 9.04 -4.00
N ARG A 86 1.08 8.88 -4.85
CA ARG A 86 0.05 9.91 -5.13
C ARG A 86 -1.29 9.64 -4.46
N LEU A 87 -1.42 8.55 -3.71
CA LEU A 87 -2.70 8.09 -3.20
C LEU A 87 -3.39 9.13 -2.31
N ASP A 88 -2.62 9.85 -1.49
CA ASP A 88 -3.18 10.84 -0.58
C ASP A 88 -3.82 12.01 -1.33
N GLU A 89 -3.20 12.46 -2.42
CA GLU A 89 -3.76 13.49 -3.32
C GLU A 89 -5.07 12.99 -3.96
N LEU A 90 -5.06 11.77 -4.50
CA LEU A 90 -6.22 11.16 -5.16
C LEU A 90 -7.40 10.98 -4.20
N LEU A 91 -7.12 10.57 -2.97
CA LEU A 91 -8.14 10.42 -1.93
C LEU A 91 -8.69 11.78 -1.49
N ALA A 92 -7.83 12.78 -1.30
CA ALA A 92 -8.23 14.14 -0.98
C ALA A 92 -9.19 14.72 -2.04
N GLU A 93 -8.85 14.59 -3.33
CA GLU A 93 -9.68 15.05 -4.43
C GLU A 93 -11.05 14.36 -4.46
N GLY A 94 -11.09 13.04 -4.24
CA GLY A 94 -12.34 12.26 -4.32
C GLY A 94 -13.25 12.37 -3.09
N GLY A 95 -12.68 12.58 -1.90
CA GLY A 95 -13.43 12.59 -0.64
C GLY A 95 -13.85 13.98 -0.16
N PHE A 96 -13.34 15.03 -0.79
CA PHE A 96 -13.51 16.42 -0.37
C PHE A 96 -14.98 16.84 -0.19
N GLU A 97 -15.77 16.71 -1.25
CA GLU A 97 -17.16 17.21 -1.25
C GLU A 97 -18.01 16.51 -0.19
N LEU A 98 -17.74 15.22 0.05
CA LEU A 98 -18.46 14.43 1.03
C LEU A 98 -18.17 14.91 2.46
N VAL A 99 -16.91 15.14 2.82
CA VAL A 99 -16.55 15.63 4.16
C VAL A 99 -17.14 17.01 4.41
N MET A 100 -17.12 17.88 3.41
CA MET A 100 -17.62 19.24 3.53
C MET A 100 -19.14 19.34 3.70
N ALA A 101 -19.88 18.29 3.35
CA ALA A 101 -21.33 18.24 3.52
C ALA A 101 -21.77 18.06 4.99
N TYR A 102 -20.86 17.74 5.91
CA TYR A 102 -21.18 17.44 7.31
C TYR A 102 -20.47 18.39 8.28
N SER A 103 -21.19 18.76 9.34
CA SER A 103 -20.67 19.65 10.40
C SER A 103 -19.71 18.97 11.37
N VAL A 104 -19.81 17.64 11.49
CA VAL A 104 -19.00 16.81 12.40
C VAL A 104 -18.68 15.49 11.70
N VAL A 105 -17.39 15.12 11.71
CA VAL A 105 -16.92 13.81 11.22
C VAL A 105 -16.29 13.05 12.38
N VAL A 106 -16.68 11.79 12.54
CA VAL A 106 -16.15 10.87 13.56
C VAL A 106 -15.42 9.73 12.87
N THR A 107 -14.21 9.42 13.32
CA THR A 107 -13.39 8.32 12.79
C THR A 107 -13.11 7.30 13.88
N ILE A 108 -12.90 6.04 13.47
CA ILE A 108 -12.52 4.95 14.38
C ILE A 108 -11.22 4.35 13.85
N SER A 109 -10.24 4.16 14.76
CA SER A 109 -8.89 3.70 14.45
C SER A 109 -8.04 4.71 13.65
N ARG A 110 -6.78 4.35 13.37
CA ARG A 110 -5.85 5.12 12.55
C ARG A 110 -5.90 4.62 11.10
N SER A 111 -6.17 5.52 10.17
CA SER A 111 -6.16 5.23 8.73
C SER A 111 -5.57 6.42 7.99
N SER A 112 -4.43 6.22 7.32
CA SER A 112 -3.79 7.25 6.50
C SER A 112 -4.69 7.69 5.35
N ALA A 113 -5.51 6.79 4.80
CA ALA A 113 -6.49 7.14 3.78
C ALA A 113 -7.55 8.12 4.29
N VAL A 114 -8.07 7.92 5.51
CA VAL A 114 -9.04 8.84 6.12
C VAL A 114 -8.37 10.17 6.47
N GLU A 115 -7.15 10.13 6.99
CA GLU A 115 -6.35 11.32 7.27
C GLU A 115 -6.13 12.16 6.00
N ALA A 116 -5.74 11.54 4.89
CA ALA A 116 -5.55 12.21 3.61
C ALA A 116 -6.81 12.94 3.13
N VAL A 117 -7.98 12.29 3.22
CA VAL A 117 -9.27 12.90 2.87
C VAL A 117 -9.56 14.11 3.75
N LEU A 118 -9.41 13.97 5.08
CA LEU A 118 -9.70 15.05 6.03
C LEU A 118 -8.73 16.23 5.86
N VAL A 119 -7.42 15.98 5.86
CA VAL A 119 -6.38 17.00 5.70
C VAL A 119 -6.53 17.71 4.36
N GLY A 120 -6.78 16.97 3.29
CA GLY A 120 -7.03 17.52 1.96
C GLY A 120 -8.22 18.47 1.94
N ALA A 121 -9.30 18.12 2.63
CA ALA A 121 -10.48 18.96 2.73
C ALA A 121 -10.27 20.27 3.51
N PHE A 122 -9.41 20.27 4.53
CA PHE A 122 -9.10 21.49 5.27
C PHE A 122 -8.05 22.36 4.57
N SER A 123 -7.05 21.74 3.93
CA SER A 123 -5.94 22.45 3.27
C SER A 123 -6.40 23.20 2.01
N SER A 124 -7.36 22.65 1.26
CA SER A 124 -7.96 23.29 0.08
C SER A 124 -8.75 24.57 0.40
N ARG A 125 -9.03 24.86 1.69
CA ARG A 125 -9.61 26.13 2.16
C ARG A 125 -8.58 27.18 2.61
N GLY A 126 -7.28 26.89 2.55
CA GLY A 126 -6.25 27.77 3.13
C GLY A 126 -6.32 27.89 4.66
N GLY A 127 -7.00 26.94 5.33
CA GLY A 127 -7.08 26.88 6.79
C GLY A 127 -5.77 26.32 7.37
N GLN A 128 -5.14 27.07 8.27
CA GLN A 128 -4.09 26.56 9.15
C GLN A 128 -4.74 25.86 10.35
N TRP A 129 -4.14 24.74 10.76
CA TRP A 129 -4.52 23.98 11.95
C TRP A 129 -4.37 24.80 13.24
#